data_AF-A0A7Y0AGL2-F1
#
_entry.id   AF-A0A7Y0AGL2-F1
#
_cell.length_a   1.000
_cell.length_b   1.000
_cell.length_c   1.000
_cell.angle_alpha   90.00
_cell.angle_beta   90.00
_cell.angle_gamma   90.00
#
_symmetry.space_group_name_H-M   'P 1'
#
loop_
_entity.id
_entity.type
_entity.pdbx_description
1 polymer ?
#
loop_
_entity_poly.entity_id
_entity_poly.type
_entity_poly.pdbx_seq_one_letter_code
_entity_poly.pdbx_strand_id
1 'polypeptide(L)'
;MKNFAGSLRPLLLWRRWVGGLGVLLAQAGHAQNLFQGQEALFTPPLSYVVQHTTQALTLDGNLNEGDWQRAPWTSDFVDIEGAAKPRPTYPTRVKMLWNDSTLFIGASLQEPQLWATQTHHDDIIFKDNDFEVFIDPDNDTHQYFEIEVNQLGNIFDLFLPKPYRNGGDALVSWDAPGLRTGLRLAGTLNQPRDQDQGWTVEMAVPLKALHVGYDWHAPAEGTRWRINFSRVEWDVRATPTGYQKQLSASGQPLPEHNWVWSPQGVINMHYPERWGYLQFTRQAGTPFQLPYAEQQKPYLWLVYYRQQQYLAQHQRYATTLAELALPPQVTLGAQVNQLQLAATASQFAATITAAGHPTIRLNQEGLVQTLKP
;
A
#
# COMPACT_ATOMS: atom_id res chain seq x y z
N MET A 1 67.94 22.73 34.61
CA MET A 1 68.32 22.57 36.04
C MET A 1 67.15 23.00 36.90
N LYS A 2 66.88 22.23 37.97
CA LYS A 2 65.74 22.31 38.88
C LYS A 2 65.65 23.64 39.63
N ASN A 3 64.43 24.03 40.00
CA ASN A 3 63.96 24.42 41.36
C ASN A 3 62.81 25.43 41.23
N PHE A 4 61.59 25.10 41.69
CA PHE A 4 61.11 25.25 43.08
C PHE A 4 61.31 26.65 43.67
N ALA A 5 60.21 27.40 43.81
CA ALA A 5 60.04 28.38 44.87
C ALA A 5 58.55 28.55 45.17
N GLY A 6 58.16 28.17 46.39
CA GLY A 6 56.89 28.53 46.99
C GLY A 6 57.07 29.62 48.06
N SER A 7 55.97 29.88 48.78
CA SER A 7 55.78 30.76 49.95
C SER A 7 55.31 32.20 49.63
N LEU A 8 54.43 32.86 50.39
CA LEU A 8 53.57 32.59 51.55
C LEU A 8 52.60 33.80 51.68
N ARG A 9 51.28 33.56 51.90
CA ARG A 9 50.22 34.24 52.73
C ARG A 9 50.20 35.79 52.95
N PRO A 10 49.15 36.39 53.58
CA PRO A 10 47.68 36.18 53.61
C PRO A 10 46.90 37.51 53.36
N LEU A 11 45.55 37.49 53.32
CA LEU A 11 44.63 38.40 54.07
C LEU A 11 43.20 38.45 53.50
N LEU A 12 42.27 38.44 54.47
CA LEU A 12 40.94 39.06 54.51
C LEU A 12 39.79 38.51 53.65
N LEU A 13 38.91 37.84 54.39
CA LEU A 13 37.47 37.67 54.18
C LEU A 13 36.80 38.87 53.50
N TRP A 14 35.89 38.59 52.56
CA TRP A 14 34.52 39.13 52.55
C TRP A 14 33.59 38.11 51.86
N ARG A 15 32.58 37.66 52.61
CA ARG A 15 31.47 36.85 52.10
C ARG A 15 30.64 37.71 51.15
N ARG A 16 30.54 37.30 49.89
CA ARG A 16 29.42 37.67 49.01
C ARG A 16 28.72 36.40 48.57
N TRP A 17 27.47 36.27 49.00
CA TRP A 17 26.52 35.33 48.43
C TRP A 17 26.27 35.73 46.99
N VAL A 18 26.71 34.90 46.04
CA VAL A 18 26.24 34.94 44.66
C VAL A 18 25.46 33.65 44.45
N GLY A 19 24.14 33.75 44.52
CA GLY A 19 23.25 32.72 43.98
C GLY A 19 23.48 32.68 42.47
N GLY A 20 24.30 31.73 42.01
CA GLY A 20 24.39 31.40 40.60
C GLY A 20 23.14 30.65 40.20
N LEU A 21 22.26 31.30 39.44
CA LEU A 21 21.21 30.64 38.68
C LEU A 21 21.85 29.49 37.89
N GLY A 22 21.48 28.25 38.24
CA GLY A 22 21.70 27.12 37.36
C GLY A 22 20.91 27.39 36.08
N VAL A 23 21.62 27.71 35.00
CA VAL A 23 21.03 27.70 33.66
C VAL A 23 20.74 26.23 33.37
N LEU A 24 19.49 25.82 33.60
CA LEU A 24 18.91 24.64 32.98
C LEU A 24 18.97 24.92 31.47
N LEU A 25 20.02 24.43 30.82
CA LEU A 25 20.01 24.21 29.39
C LEU A 25 18.90 23.18 29.15
N ALA A 26 17.70 23.67 28.88
CA ALA A 26 16.67 22.88 28.24
C ALA A 26 17.29 22.43 26.91
N GLN A 27 17.75 21.18 26.87
CA GLN A 27 17.93 20.52 25.60
C GLN A 27 16.53 20.48 25.01
N ALA A 28 16.28 21.38 24.05
CA ALA A 28 15.19 21.22 23.12
C ALA A 28 15.50 19.90 22.40
N GLY A 29 14.96 18.80 22.93
CA GLY A 29 14.97 17.53 22.25
C GLY A 29 14.33 17.81 20.91
N HIS A 30 15.13 17.75 19.83
CA HIS A 30 14.58 17.68 18.50
C HIS A 30 13.56 16.55 18.55
N ALA A 31 12.28 16.85 18.32
CA ALA A 31 11.28 15.82 18.18
C ALA A 31 11.76 14.90 17.06
N GLN A 32 12.29 13.74 17.44
CA GLN A 32 12.91 12.83 16.51
C GLN A 32 11.80 12.38 15.56
N ASN A 33 11.99 12.56 14.26
CA ASN A 33 11.04 12.04 13.28
C ASN A 33 11.01 10.52 13.45
N LEU A 34 9.94 9.98 14.03
CA LEU A 34 9.83 8.56 14.34
C LEU A 34 9.91 7.69 13.08
N PHE A 35 9.60 8.25 11.91
CA PHE A 35 9.62 7.53 10.63
C PHE A 35 10.95 7.68 9.88
N GLN A 36 11.98 8.27 10.52
CA GLN A 36 13.27 8.51 9.89
C GLN A 36 13.90 7.20 9.36
N GLY A 37 14.33 7.21 8.10
CA GLY A 37 14.92 6.06 7.40
C GLY A 37 13.91 5.05 6.86
N GLN A 38 12.62 5.29 7.04
CA GLN A 38 11.53 4.45 6.54
C GLN A 38 10.43 5.32 5.90
N GLU A 39 10.71 6.57 5.53
CA GLU A 39 9.72 7.56 5.11
C GLU A 39 8.91 7.09 3.89
N ALA A 40 9.56 6.39 2.95
CA ALA A 40 8.90 5.78 1.80
C ALA A 40 7.80 4.77 2.22
N LEU A 41 7.96 4.14 3.39
CA LEU A 41 7.00 3.19 3.95
C LEU A 41 5.81 3.85 4.67
N PHE A 42 5.77 5.19 4.74
CA PHE A 42 4.76 5.94 5.50
C PHE A 42 4.18 7.14 4.74
N THR A 43 4.28 7.14 3.41
CA THR A 43 3.50 8.09 2.61
C THR A 43 2.00 7.81 2.77
N PRO A 44 1.14 8.85 2.87
CA PRO A 44 -0.30 8.66 3.00
C PRO A 44 -0.86 7.91 1.79
N PRO A 45 -1.60 6.80 1.99
CA PRO A 45 -2.24 6.13 0.87
C PRO A 45 -3.36 6.97 0.25
N LEU A 46 -3.62 6.76 -1.04
CA LEU A 46 -4.68 7.47 -1.76
C LEU A 46 -6.07 6.97 -1.35
N SER A 47 -7.13 7.65 -1.78
CA SER A 47 -8.51 7.28 -1.46
C SER A 47 -9.47 7.49 -2.63
N TYR A 48 -10.52 6.67 -2.68
CA TYR A 48 -11.58 6.73 -3.67
C TYR A 48 -12.94 6.49 -2.99
N VAL A 49 -13.93 7.30 -3.32
CA VAL A 49 -15.32 7.13 -2.87
C VAL A 49 -16.12 6.50 -4.00
N VAL A 50 -16.48 5.22 -3.84
CA VAL A 50 -17.15 4.44 -4.88
C VAL A 50 -18.66 4.62 -4.81
N GLN A 51 -19.23 5.10 -5.92
CA GLN A 51 -20.64 5.47 -6.02
C GLN A 51 -21.50 4.27 -6.39
N HIS A 52 -22.64 4.15 -5.71
CA HIS A 52 -23.63 3.13 -6.03
C HIS A 52 -24.26 3.39 -7.40
N THR A 53 -24.43 2.33 -8.18
CA THR A 53 -25.08 2.36 -9.48
C THR A 53 -26.25 1.38 -9.54
N THR A 54 -27.30 1.78 -10.24
CA THR A 54 -28.40 0.90 -10.66
C THR A 54 -28.37 0.64 -12.16
N GLN A 55 -27.40 1.21 -12.89
CA GLN A 55 -27.27 1.02 -14.33
C GLN A 55 -26.75 -0.40 -14.60
N ALA A 56 -27.37 -1.09 -15.56
CA ALA A 56 -26.81 -2.30 -16.12
C ALA A 56 -25.65 -1.93 -17.06
N LEU A 57 -24.44 -2.37 -16.72
CA LEU A 57 -23.23 -2.16 -17.53
C LEU A 57 -23.02 -3.34 -18.47
N THR A 58 -22.59 -3.09 -19.71
CA THR A 58 -22.42 -4.15 -20.72
C THR A 58 -21.15 -4.95 -20.50
N LEU A 59 -20.09 -4.30 -19.99
CA LEU A 59 -18.74 -4.86 -19.84
C LEU A 59 -18.14 -5.27 -21.20
N ASP A 60 -18.11 -4.33 -22.14
CA ASP A 60 -17.53 -4.53 -23.49
C ASP A 60 -16.19 -3.77 -23.67
N GLY A 61 -15.65 -3.22 -22.58
CA GLY A 61 -14.47 -2.38 -22.55
C GLY A 61 -14.76 -0.92 -22.92
N ASN A 62 -15.99 -0.54 -23.26
CA ASN A 62 -16.32 0.83 -23.65
C ASN A 62 -16.85 1.63 -22.46
N LEU A 63 -16.05 2.51 -21.87
CA LEU A 63 -16.41 3.25 -20.66
C LEU A 63 -17.36 4.44 -20.89
N ASN A 64 -18.23 4.39 -21.90
CA ASN A 64 -19.08 5.49 -22.37
C ASN A 64 -20.49 5.53 -21.76
N GLU A 65 -20.91 4.50 -21.00
CA GLU A 65 -22.17 4.52 -20.31
C GLU A 65 -22.28 5.68 -19.31
N GLY A 66 -23.52 6.14 -19.09
CA GLY A 66 -23.79 7.32 -18.27
C GLY A 66 -23.17 7.28 -16.87
N ASP A 67 -23.25 6.16 -16.16
CA ASP A 67 -22.71 6.04 -14.80
C ASP A 67 -21.18 6.01 -14.82
N TRP A 68 -20.58 5.37 -15.84
CA TRP A 68 -19.14 5.44 -16.06
C TRP A 68 -18.65 6.86 -16.32
N GLN A 69 -19.40 7.66 -17.07
CA GLN A 69 -19.03 9.05 -17.34
C GLN A 69 -19.15 9.95 -16.10
N ARG A 70 -19.97 9.58 -15.11
CA ARG A 70 -20.12 10.30 -13.84
C ARG A 70 -19.15 9.84 -12.75
N ALA A 71 -18.68 8.60 -12.81
CA ALA A 71 -17.68 8.09 -11.87
C ALA A 71 -16.38 8.89 -12.02
N PRO A 72 -15.81 9.43 -10.93
CA PRO A 72 -14.56 10.17 -11.00
C PRO A 72 -13.41 9.25 -11.39
N TRP A 73 -12.41 9.77 -12.10
CA TRP A 73 -11.15 9.07 -12.29
C TRP A 73 -10.29 9.18 -11.02
N THR A 74 -9.48 8.15 -10.77
CA THR A 74 -8.30 8.27 -9.91
C THR A 74 -7.31 9.28 -10.50
N SER A 75 -6.30 9.66 -9.72
CA SER A 75 -5.06 10.18 -10.31
C SER A 75 -4.42 9.15 -11.23
N ASP A 76 -3.59 9.62 -12.16
CA ASP A 76 -2.73 8.74 -12.94
C ASP A 76 -1.77 7.96 -12.03
N PHE A 77 -1.38 6.78 -12.49
CA PHE A 77 -0.44 5.94 -11.77
C PHE A 77 0.93 6.60 -11.66
N VAL A 78 1.65 6.22 -10.62
CA VAL A 78 3.02 6.61 -10.33
C VAL A 78 3.90 5.36 -10.28
N ASP A 79 5.21 5.53 -10.27
CA ASP A 79 6.09 4.40 -9.95
C ASP A 79 5.78 3.84 -8.55
N ILE A 80 5.92 2.53 -8.36
CA ILE A 80 5.66 1.85 -7.09
C ILE A 80 6.47 2.41 -5.91
N GLU A 81 7.67 2.92 -6.16
CA GLU A 81 8.54 3.59 -5.18
C GLU A 81 8.15 5.08 -4.98
N GLY A 82 7.13 5.55 -5.69
CA GLY A 82 6.59 6.90 -5.59
C GLY A 82 7.52 7.96 -6.17
N ALA A 83 7.62 9.11 -5.50
CA ALA A 83 8.38 10.27 -5.98
C ALA A 83 9.91 10.07 -6.04
N ALA A 84 10.42 8.93 -5.56
CA ALA A 84 11.82 8.55 -5.69
C ALA A 84 12.20 8.20 -7.14
N LYS A 85 11.21 7.97 -8.01
CA LYS A 85 11.38 7.62 -9.42
C LYS A 85 10.62 8.59 -10.34
N PRO A 86 10.99 8.65 -11.63
CA PRO A 86 10.25 9.41 -12.61
C PRO A 86 8.78 8.97 -12.69
N ARG A 87 7.91 9.88 -13.16
CA ARG A 87 6.53 9.49 -13.46
C ARG A 87 6.48 8.52 -14.65
N PRO A 88 5.52 7.59 -14.67
CA PRO A 88 5.25 6.74 -15.82
C PRO A 88 5.11 7.52 -17.12
N THR A 89 5.68 6.99 -18.20
CA THR A 89 5.58 7.58 -19.54
C THR A 89 4.17 7.44 -20.11
N TYR A 90 3.46 6.37 -19.74
CA TYR A 90 2.14 6.06 -20.26
C TYR A 90 1.07 6.18 -19.16
N PRO A 91 0.20 7.22 -19.23
CA PRO A 91 -0.89 7.42 -18.30
C PRO A 91 -1.76 6.18 -18.16
N THR A 92 -2.02 5.81 -16.91
CA THR A 92 -2.93 4.75 -16.52
C THR A 92 -3.79 5.26 -15.37
N ARG A 93 -5.10 5.07 -15.45
CA ARG A 93 -6.06 5.56 -14.44
C ARG A 93 -7.30 4.67 -14.38
N VAL A 94 -7.97 4.70 -13.24
CA VAL A 94 -9.09 3.82 -12.92
C VAL A 94 -10.29 4.64 -12.45
N LYS A 95 -11.50 4.13 -12.67
CA LYS A 95 -12.73 4.59 -12.05
C LYS A 95 -13.53 3.40 -11.57
N MET A 96 -14.33 3.58 -10.54
CA MET A 96 -15.04 2.48 -9.90
C MET A 96 -16.50 2.85 -9.65
N LEU A 97 -17.35 1.84 -9.70
CA LEU A 97 -18.76 1.88 -9.32
C LEU A 97 -19.05 0.64 -8.48
N TRP A 98 -20.17 0.62 -7.76
CA TRP A 98 -20.61 -0.60 -7.08
C TRP A 98 -22.12 -0.74 -7.09
N ASN A 99 -22.61 -1.95 -6.91
CA ASN A 99 -24.00 -2.20 -6.55
C ASN A 99 -24.07 -3.26 -5.44
N ASP A 100 -25.27 -3.73 -5.11
CA ASP A 100 -25.48 -4.61 -3.96
C ASP A 100 -24.84 -6.01 -4.11
N SER A 101 -24.37 -6.36 -5.32
CA SER A 101 -23.72 -7.65 -5.62
C SER A 101 -22.32 -7.54 -6.20
N THR A 102 -21.91 -6.37 -6.69
CA THR A 102 -20.76 -6.26 -7.60
C THR A 102 -19.96 -4.98 -7.38
N LEU A 103 -18.64 -5.11 -7.32
CA LEU A 103 -17.70 -4.01 -7.51
C LEU A 103 -17.34 -3.94 -8.99
N PHE A 104 -17.54 -2.78 -9.61
CA PHE A 104 -17.16 -2.53 -11.00
C PHE A 104 -15.89 -1.68 -11.06
N ILE A 105 -14.95 -2.09 -11.89
CA ILE A 105 -13.67 -1.41 -12.10
C ILE A 105 -13.53 -1.13 -13.59
N GLY A 106 -13.28 0.13 -13.95
CA GLY A 106 -13.00 0.57 -15.31
C GLY A 106 -11.63 1.21 -15.39
N ALA A 107 -10.73 0.67 -16.21
CA ALA A 107 -9.37 1.18 -16.38
C ALA A 107 -9.13 1.67 -17.80
N SER A 108 -8.29 2.71 -17.92
CA SER A 108 -7.81 3.25 -19.20
C SER A 108 -6.28 3.29 -19.15
N LEU A 109 -5.66 2.62 -20.11
CA LEU A 109 -4.21 2.48 -20.22
C LEU A 109 -3.76 3.00 -21.57
N GLN A 110 -2.95 4.06 -21.60
CA GLN A 110 -2.24 4.43 -22.83
C GLN A 110 -1.17 3.37 -23.11
N GLU A 111 -1.09 2.88 -24.33
CA GLU A 111 -0.13 1.83 -24.73
C GLU A 111 0.20 1.99 -26.21
N PRO A 112 1.43 2.40 -26.57
CA PRO A 112 1.86 2.46 -27.96
C PRO A 112 2.20 1.09 -28.58
N GLN A 113 2.36 0.05 -27.77
CA GLN A 113 2.79 -1.29 -28.18
C GLN A 113 1.92 -2.36 -27.52
N LEU A 114 0.76 -2.66 -28.13
CA LEU A 114 -0.09 -3.74 -27.64
C LEU A 114 0.62 -5.08 -27.86
N TRP A 115 1.02 -5.69 -26.76
CA TRP A 115 1.75 -6.94 -26.69
C TRP A 115 1.22 -7.84 -25.57
N ALA A 116 0.75 -9.03 -25.95
CA ALA A 116 0.38 -10.09 -25.02
C ALA A 116 0.57 -11.45 -25.69
N THR A 117 1.20 -12.39 -24.99
CA THR A 117 1.58 -13.72 -25.49
C THR A 117 1.10 -14.86 -24.61
N GLN A 118 0.75 -14.59 -23.36
CA GLN A 118 0.21 -15.56 -22.41
C GLN A 118 -1.26 -15.82 -22.78
N THR A 119 -1.57 -17.07 -23.14
CA THR A 119 -2.83 -17.44 -23.81
C THR A 119 -3.72 -18.35 -22.97
N HIS A 120 -3.21 -18.94 -21.88
CA HIS A 120 -3.99 -19.82 -21.02
C HIS A 120 -4.38 -19.12 -19.71
N HIS A 121 -5.55 -19.50 -19.18
CA HIS A 121 -5.93 -19.17 -17.80
C HIS A 121 -4.88 -19.74 -16.84
N ASP A 122 -4.49 -18.96 -15.84
CA ASP A 122 -3.44 -19.28 -14.84
C ASP A 122 -2.01 -19.41 -15.36
N ASP A 123 -1.75 -18.97 -16.60
CA ASP A 123 -0.39 -18.60 -16.96
C ASP A 123 0.08 -17.47 -16.02
N ILE A 124 1.37 -17.42 -15.68
CA ILE A 124 1.91 -16.28 -14.93
C ILE A 124 1.84 -15.04 -15.84
N ILE A 125 0.82 -14.18 -15.64
CA ILE A 125 0.42 -13.15 -16.60
C ILE A 125 1.36 -11.93 -16.59
N PHE A 126 1.95 -11.56 -15.45
CA PHE A 126 2.97 -10.49 -15.38
C PHE A 126 4.18 -10.67 -16.31
N LYS A 127 4.30 -11.80 -17.01
CA LYS A 127 5.28 -11.98 -18.10
C LYS A 127 4.94 -11.16 -19.35
N ASP A 128 3.69 -10.75 -19.54
CA ASP A 128 3.23 -9.77 -20.52
C ASP A 128 3.08 -8.38 -19.87
N ASN A 129 2.65 -7.37 -20.64
CA ASN A 129 2.07 -6.15 -20.06
C ASN A 129 0.64 -6.45 -19.61
N ASP A 130 0.29 -6.07 -18.38
CA ASP A 130 -1.00 -6.37 -17.78
C ASP A 130 -1.54 -5.23 -16.91
N PHE A 131 -2.74 -5.47 -16.38
CA PHE A 131 -3.39 -4.65 -15.39
C PHE A 131 -3.83 -5.51 -14.22
N GLU A 132 -3.47 -5.10 -13.01
CA GLU A 132 -3.68 -5.87 -11.79
C GLU A 132 -4.58 -5.11 -10.80
N VAL A 133 -5.41 -5.85 -10.09
CA VAL A 133 -6.33 -5.35 -9.05
C VAL A 133 -6.05 -6.09 -7.75
N PHE A 134 -5.81 -5.34 -6.68
CA PHE A 134 -5.54 -5.86 -5.33
C PHE A 134 -6.60 -5.41 -4.35
N ILE A 135 -7.23 -6.32 -3.61
CA ILE A 135 -8.36 -5.99 -2.72
C ILE A 135 -8.23 -6.70 -1.36
N ASP A 136 -8.26 -5.92 -0.29
CA ASP A 136 -8.42 -6.37 1.10
C ASP A 136 -9.77 -5.81 1.63
N PRO A 137 -10.82 -6.66 1.72
CA PRO A 137 -12.19 -6.25 2.05
C PRO A 137 -12.47 -5.85 3.52
N ASP A 138 -11.55 -6.07 4.45
CA ASP A 138 -11.78 -5.77 5.87
C ASP A 138 -10.64 -4.96 6.53
N ASN A 139 -9.61 -4.62 5.75
CA ASN A 139 -8.51 -3.75 6.15
C ASN A 139 -7.71 -4.32 7.35
N ASP A 140 -7.59 -5.65 7.38
CA ASP A 140 -6.81 -6.40 8.37
C ASP A 140 -5.43 -6.84 7.84
N THR A 141 -5.17 -6.62 6.53
CA THR A 141 -3.97 -6.98 5.73
C THR A 141 -3.78 -8.46 5.42
N HIS A 142 -4.77 -9.27 5.74
CA HIS A 142 -4.84 -10.70 5.51
C HIS A 142 -6.02 -11.00 4.59
N GLN A 143 -6.12 -12.26 4.16
CA GLN A 143 -7.24 -12.76 3.36
C GLN A 143 -7.63 -11.86 2.17
N TYR A 144 -6.63 -11.45 1.40
CA TYR A 144 -6.78 -10.50 0.31
C TYR A 144 -6.64 -11.18 -1.04
N PHE A 145 -7.09 -10.47 -2.08
CA PHE A 145 -7.27 -11.01 -3.42
C PHE A 145 -6.48 -10.21 -4.43
N GLU A 146 -6.06 -10.89 -5.48
CA GLU A 146 -5.38 -10.33 -6.64
C GLU A 146 -6.04 -10.87 -7.91
N ILE A 147 -6.25 -9.98 -8.89
CA ILE A 147 -6.83 -10.30 -10.20
C ILE A 147 -6.01 -9.53 -11.25
N GLU A 148 -5.34 -10.25 -12.12
CA GLU A 148 -4.57 -9.74 -13.25
C GLU A 148 -5.33 -9.98 -14.56
N VAL A 149 -5.17 -9.07 -15.52
CA VAL A 149 -5.67 -9.24 -16.88
C VAL A 149 -4.66 -8.72 -17.89
N ASN A 150 -4.34 -9.51 -18.91
CA ASN A 150 -3.55 -9.03 -20.04
C ASN A 150 -4.42 -8.50 -21.19
N GLN A 151 -3.77 -8.04 -22.25
CA GLN A 151 -4.44 -7.45 -23.42
C GLN A 151 -5.19 -8.46 -24.29
N LEU A 152 -5.05 -9.77 -24.04
CA LEU A 152 -5.88 -10.84 -24.62
C LEU A 152 -7.17 -11.08 -23.82
N GLY A 153 -7.26 -10.53 -22.61
CA GLY A 153 -8.35 -10.79 -21.67
C GLY A 153 -8.19 -12.05 -20.85
N ASN A 154 -7.00 -12.67 -20.85
CA ASN A 154 -6.72 -13.79 -19.96
C ASN A 154 -6.59 -13.30 -18.53
N ILE A 155 -7.07 -14.13 -17.61
CA ILE A 155 -7.13 -13.83 -16.18
C ILE A 155 -6.15 -14.74 -15.46
N PHE A 156 -5.50 -14.15 -14.47
CA PHE A 156 -4.82 -14.85 -13.40
C PHE A 156 -5.31 -14.22 -12.11
N ASP A 157 -5.92 -15.03 -11.26
CA ASP A 157 -6.43 -14.57 -9.98
C ASP A 157 -6.02 -15.52 -8.86
N LEU A 158 -5.88 -14.95 -7.68
CA LEU A 158 -5.35 -15.67 -6.54
C LEU A 158 -5.79 -15.04 -5.23
N PHE A 159 -5.81 -15.89 -4.21
CA PHE A 159 -6.11 -15.51 -2.84
C PHE A 159 -4.85 -15.64 -1.97
N LEU A 160 -4.59 -14.67 -1.10
CA LEU A 160 -3.54 -14.77 -0.09
C LEU A 160 -4.14 -14.72 1.33
N PRO A 161 -3.90 -15.75 2.15
CA PRO A 161 -4.30 -15.70 3.55
C PRO A 161 -3.49 -14.66 4.35
N LYS A 162 -2.25 -14.36 3.93
CA LYS A 162 -1.38 -13.32 4.50
C LYS A 162 -0.25 -12.96 3.54
N PRO A 163 0.46 -11.82 3.75
CA PRO A 163 1.57 -11.41 2.89
C PRO A 163 2.72 -12.42 2.80
N TYR A 164 3.35 -12.54 1.62
CA TYR A 164 4.53 -13.39 1.39
C TYR A 164 5.67 -13.10 2.38
N ARG A 165 5.90 -11.82 2.71
CA ARG A 165 6.91 -11.41 3.70
C ARG A 165 6.67 -11.96 5.11
N ASN A 166 5.46 -12.45 5.38
CA ASN A 166 5.05 -13.10 6.62
C ASN A 166 4.92 -14.62 6.48
N GLY A 167 5.54 -15.21 5.46
CA GLY A 167 5.44 -16.63 5.15
C GLY A 167 4.07 -17.05 4.64
N GLY A 168 3.30 -16.13 4.05
CA GLY A 168 2.12 -16.48 3.27
C GLY A 168 2.50 -17.16 1.96
N ASP A 169 1.56 -17.90 1.40
CA ASP A 169 1.67 -18.51 0.08
C ASP A 169 0.34 -18.31 -0.65
N ALA A 170 0.41 -18.06 -1.96
CA ALA A 170 -0.78 -17.78 -2.75
C ALA A 170 -1.54 -19.06 -3.05
N LEU A 171 -2.85 -19.01 -2.85
CA LEU A 171 -3.76 -20.02 -3.37
C LEU A 171 -4.13 -19.65 -4.80
N VAL A 172 -3.27 -20.01 -5.75
CA VAL A 172 -3.47 -19.80 -7.19
C VAL A 172 -4.55 -20.71 -7.80
N SER A 173 -5.12 -21.64 -7.01
CA SER A 173 -6.25 -22.47 -7.43
C SER A 173 -7.61 -21.84 -7.08
N TRP A 174 -7.61 -20.62 -6.57
CA TRP A 174 -8.83 -19.87 -6.32
C TRP A 174 -9.12 -19.03 -7.56
N ASP A 175 -10.21 -19.34 -8.25
CA ASP A 175 -10.75 -18.49 -9.32
C ASP A 175 -11.84 -17.59 -8.74
N ALA A 176 -11.86 -16.30 -9.09
CA ALA A 176 -12.86 -15.34 -8.64
C ALA A 176 -14.27 -15.72 -9.15
N PRO A 177 -15.17 -16.30 -8.33
CA PRO A 177 -16.37 -16.93 -8.86
C PRO A 177 -17.34 -15.90 -9.43
N GLY A 178 -17.63 -16.01 -10.72
CA GLY A 178 -18.54 -15.12 -11.44
C GLY A 178 -17.94 -13.79 -11.87
N LEU A 179 -16.60 -13.64 -11.82
CA LEU A 179 -15.89 -12.53 -12.46
C LEU A 179 -16.29 -12.43 -13.93
N ARG A 180 -16.54 -11.21 -14.39
CA ARG A 180 -16.76 -10.90 -15.81
C ARG A 180 -15.85 -9.75 -16.20
N THR A 181 -15.24 -9.86 -17.37
CA THR A 181 -14.35 -8.84 -17.91
C THR A 181 -14.76 -8.44 -19.33
N GLY A 182 -14.45 -7.20 -19.69
CA GLY A 182 -14.62 -6.64 -21.03
C GLY A 182 -13.38 -5.84 -21.39
N LEU A 183 -12.87 -6.02 -22.61
CA LEU A 183 -11.70 -5.30 -23.09
C LEU A 183 -11.96 -4.65 -24.42
N ARG A 184 -11.35 -3.48 -24.63
CA ARG A 184 -11.33 -2.81 -25.92
C ARG A 184 -9.93 -2.31 -26.22
N LEU A 185 -9.37 -2.82 -27.32
CA LEU A 185 -8.08 -2.38 -27.83
C LEU A 185 -8.27 -1.20 -28.80
N ALA A 186 -7.44 -0.18 -28.66
CA ALA A 186 -7.32 0.93 -29.60
C ALA A 186 -6.02 0.76 -30.40
N GLY A 187 -5.99 -0.28 -31.23
CA GLY A 187 -4.77 -0.70 -31.92
C GLY A 187 -4.87 -2.14 -32.45
N THR A 188 -3.73 -2.69 -32.87
CA THR A 188 -3.63 -4.07 -33.38
C THR A 188 -2.68 -4.90 -32.51
N LEU A 189 -3.24 -5.83 -31.74
CA LEU A 189 -2.46 -6.66 -30.82
C LEU A 189 -1.34 -7.42 -31.53
N ASN A 190 -0.14 -7.40 -30.93
CA ASN A 190 1.06 -8.09 -31.39
C ASN A 190 1.53 -7.67 -32.79
N GLN A 191 1.26 -6.44 -33.23
CA GLN A 191 1.74 -5.90 -34.50
C GLN A 191 2.91 -4.91 -34.32
N PRO A 192 4.17 -5.35 -34.35
CA PRO A 192 5.33 -4.48 -34.10
C PRO A 192 5.60 -3.40 -35.18
N ARG A 193 4.73 -3.27 -36.19
CA ARG A 193 4.89 -2.36 -37.33
C ARG A 193 3.93 -1.17 -37.30
N ASP A 194 2.92 -1.18 -36.46
CA ASP A 194 2.06 -0.02 -36.23
C ASP A 194 2.37 0.62 -34.87
N GLN A 195 1.57 1.62 -34.52
CA GLN A 195 1.61 2.30 -33.24
C GLN A 195 0.18 2.34 -32.71
N ASP A 196 0.01 1.78 -31.53
CA ASP A 196 -1.27 1.71 -30.86
C ASP A 196 -1.53 2.96 -30.01
N GLN A 197 -2.75 3.08 -29.49
CA GLN A 197 -3.12 4.19 -28.61
C GLN A 197 -3.33 3.74 -27.17
N GLY A 198 -3.76 2.50 -26.96
CA GLY A 198 -4.10 2.02 -25.64
C GLY A 198 -5.13 0.92 -25.63
N TRP A 199 -5.62 0.66 -24.43
CA TRP A 199 -6.68 -0.29 -24.19
C TRP A 199 -7.46 0.10 -22.93
N THR A 200 -8.69 -0.38 -22.87
CA THR A 200 -9.58 -0.20 -21.72
C THR A 200 -10.03 -1.55 -21.21
N VAL A 201 -10.20 -1.62 -19.90
CA VAL A 201 -10.64 -2.80 -19.16
C VAL A 201 -11.89 -2.43 -18.38
N GLU A 202 -12.88 -3.31 -18.41
CA GLU A 202 -13.99 -3.36 -17.47
C GLU A 202 -13.94 -4.68 -16.71
N MET A 203 -14.11 -4.63 -15.39
CA MET A 203 -14.29 -5.79 -14.54
C MET A 203 -15.56 -5.63 -13.72
N ALA A 204 -16.36 -6.69 -13.64
CA ALA A 204 -17.43 -6.84 -12.67
C ALA A 204 -17.04 -7.96 -11.71
N VAL A 205 -16.54 -7.58 -10.54
CA VAL A 205 -16.09 -8.49 -9.48
C VAL A 205 -17.26 -8.72 -8.52
N PRO A 206 -17.82 -9.94 -8.44
CA PRO A 206 -18.87 -10.22 -7.47
C PRO A 206 -18.36 -10.01 -6.05
N LEU A 207 -19.06 -9.20 -5.26
CA LEU A 207 -18.66 -8.88 -3.89
C LEU A 207 -18.57 -10.13 -3.00
N LYS A 208 -19.35 -11.18 -3.33
CA LYS A 208 -19.31 -12.48 -2.65
C LYS A 208 -18.06 -13.30 -2.97
N ALA A 209 -17.41 -13.06 -4.11
CA ALA A 209 -16.14 -13.70 -4.44
C ALA A 209 -15.01 -13.23 -3.49
N LEU A 210 -15.10 -11.99 -3.02
CA LEU A 210 -14.10 -11.34 -2.17
C LEU A 210 -14.34 -11.65 -0.67
N HIS A 211 -14.63 -12.91 -0.36
CA HIS A 211 -14.77 -13.38 1.02
C HIS A 211 -14.55 -14.88 1.10
N VAL A 212 -13.78 -15.31 2.11
CA VAL A 212 -13.58 -16.72 2.42
C VAL A 212 -14.25 -17.03 3.76
N GLY A 213 -15.38 -17.74 3.74
CA GLY A 213 -16.12 -18.06 4.96
C GLY A 213 -17.64 -18.19 4.76
N TYR A 214 -18.37 -18.41 5.85
CA TYR A 214 -19.82 -18.64 5.84
C TYR A 214 -20.66 -17.36 5.98
N ASP A 215 -20.12 -16.30 6.60
CA ASP A 215 -20.86 -15.08 6.96
C ASP A 215 -20.51 -13.91 6.01
N TRP A 216 -21.06 -13.94 4.80
CA TRP A 216 -20.89 -12.86 3.83
C TRP A 216 -22.05 -11.85 3.87
N HIS A 217 -21.71 -10.56 3.83
CA HIS A 217 -22.66 -9.46 3.67
C HIS A 217 -22.10 -8.43 2.66
N ALA A 218 -22.96 -7.85 1.84
CA ALA A 218 -22.56 -6.74 0.98
C ALA A 218 -22.10 -5.53 1.83
N PRO A 219 -21.15 -4.71 1.34
CA PRO A 219 -20.70 -3.51 2.03
C PRO A 219 -21.88 -2.58 2.36
N ALA A 220 -21.94 -2.14 3.61
CA ALA A 220 -22.86 -1.09 4.04
C ALA A 220 -22.34 0.31 3.66
N GLU A 221 -23.20 1.32 3.73
CA GLU A 221 -22.81 2.73 3.58
C GLU A 221 -21.61 3.08 4.49
N GLY A 222 -20.57 3.68 3.92
CA GLY A 222 -19.36 4.06 4.64
C GLY A 222 -18.40 2.91 4.97
N THR A 223 -18.69 1.68 4.55
CA THR A 223 -17.73 0.57 4.62
C THR A 223 -16.46 0.96 3.88
N ARG A 224 -15.30 0.54 4.41
CA ARG A 224 -13.99 0.86 3.84
C ARG A 224 -13.20 -0.40 3.58
N TRP A 225 -12.72 -0.54 2.36
CA TRP A 225 -11.78 -1.56 1.94
C TRP A 225 -10.42 -0.94 1.66
N ARG A 226 -9.42 -1.80 1.52
CA ARG A 226 -8.14 -1.46 0.92
C ARG A 226 -8.15 -1.96 -0.51
N ILE A 227 -7.76 -1.09 -1.44
CA ILE A 227 -7.69 -1.44 -2.85
C ILE A 227 -6.48 -0.77 -3.48
N ASN A 228 -5.81 -1.47 -4.39
CA ASN A 228 -4.83 -0.84 -5.25
C ASN A 228 -4.86 -1.45 -6.64
N PHE A 229 -4.14 -0.81 -7.54
CA PHE A 229 -4.02 -1.20 -8.92
C PHE A 229 -2.57 -1.11 -9.34
N SER A 230 -2.15 -2.04 -10.19
CA SER A 230 -0.82 -2.05 -10.81
C SER A 230 -0.97 -2.17 -12.32
N ARG A 231 0.06 -1.71 -13.01
CA ARG A 231 0.37 -2.05 -14.39
C ARG A 231 1.80 -2.58 -14.37
N VAL A 232 1.98 -3.83 -14.76
CA VAL A 232 3.30 -4.33 -15.13
C VAL A 232 3.56 -3.92 -16.56
N GLU A 233 4.69 -3.23 -16.77
CA GLU A 233 5.09 -2.72 -18.07
C GLU A 233 6.50 -3.20 -18.41
N TRP A 234 6.61 -4.02 -19.44
CA TRP A 234 7.89 -4.41 -20.03
C TRP A 234 8.23 -3.51 -21.20
N ASP A 235 9.47 -3.00 -21.19
CA ASP A 235 10.03 -2.41 -22.38
C ASP A 235 10.25 -3.49 -23.45
N VAL A 236 9.53 -3.40 -24.56
CA VAL A 236 9.68 -4.31 -25.69
C VAL A 236 10.32 -3.61 -26.89
N ARG A 237 10.84 -4.43 -27.82
CA ARG A 237 11.32 -3.99 -29.13
C ARG A 237 10.67 -4.80 -30.22
N ALA A 238 10.42 -4.15 -31.35
CA ALA A 238 9.99 -4.79 -32.58
C ALA A 238 11.05 -5.75 -33.12
N THR A 239 10.60 -6.90 -33.60
CA THR A 239 11.39 -7.91 -34.32
C THR A 239 10.64 -8.34 -35.58
N PRO A 240 11.28 -9.03 -36.54
CA PRO A 240 10.59 -9.54 -37.73
C PRO A 240 9.41 -10.48 -37.44
N THR A 241 9.40 -11.12 -36.27
CA THR A 241 8.42 -12.15 -35.87
C THR A 241 7.47 -11.71 -34.76
N GLY A 242 7.52 -10.45 -34.29
CA GLY A 242 6.71 -9.96 -33.18
C GLY A 242 7.47 -9.03 -32.26
N TYR A 243 7.13 -9.00 -30.98
CA TYR A 243 7.86 -8.27 -29.95
C TYR A 243 8.85 -9.16 -29.19
N GLN A 244 9.89 -8.55 -28.64
CA GLN A 244 10.80 -9.17 -27.68
C GLN A 244 11.07 -8.18 -26.56
N LYS A 245 11.08 -8.64 -25.31
CA LYS A 245 11.56 -7.85 -24.16
C LYS A 245 12.95 -7.30 -24.43
N GLN A 246 13.19 -6.06 -24.03
CA GLN A 246 14.52 -5.48 -24.06
C GLN A 246 15.45 -6.23 -23.11
N LEU A 247 16.68 -6.45 -23.56
CA LEU A 247 17.68 -7.24 -22.85
C LEU A 247 18.83 -6.34 -22.40
N SER A 248 19.38 -6.65 -21.23
CA SER A 248 20.64 -6.09 -20.74
C SER A 248 21.82 -6.53 -21.60
N ALA A 249 23.00 -5.94 -21.34
CA ALA A 249 24.25 -6.34 -21.98
C ALA A 249 24.62 -7.82 -21.74
N SER A 250 24.11 -8.45 -20.67
CA SER A 250 24.30 -9.87 -20.37
C SER A 250 23.23 -10.79 -20.99
N GLY A 251 22.31 -10.24 -21.78
CA GLY A 251 21.26 -10.99 -22.48
C GLY A 251 20.05 -11.36 -21.61
N GLN A 252 19.95 -10.83 -20.39
CA GLN A 252 18.77 -11.01 -19.53
C GLN A 252 17.73 -9.92 -19.79
N PRO A 253 16.41 -10.19 -19.69
CA PRO A 253 15.39 -9.14 -19.73
C PRO A 253 15.72 -8.02 -18.74
N LEU A 254 15.52 -6.77 -19.16
CA LEU A 254 15.49 -5.64 -18.24
C LEU A 254 14.31 -5.83 -17.26
N PRO A 255 14.42 -5.36 -16.01
CA PRO A 255 13.30 -5.40 -15.08
C PRO A 255 12.08 -4.67 -15.64
N GLU A 256 10.91 -5.20 -15.33
CA GLU A 256 9.63 -4.55 -15.59
C GLU A 256 9.47 -3.28 -14.75
N HIS A 257 8.68 -2.34 -15.28
CA HIS A 257 8.19 -1.23 -14.48
C HIS A 257 6.91 -1.66 -13.76
N ASN A 258 6.79 -1.26 -12.50
CA ASN A 258 5.60 -1.45 -11.70
C ASN A 258 4.99 -0.07 -11.45
N TRP A 259 3.92 0.25 -12.17
CA TRP A 259 3.22 1.53 -12.03
C TRP A 259 1.90 1.32 -11.32
N VAL A 260 1.64 2.11 -10.27
CA VAL A 260 0.55 1.85 -9.33
C VAL A 260 -0.24 3.10 -9.03
N TRP A 261 -1.50 2.93 -8.62
CA TRP A 261 -2.31 4.07 -8.18
C TRP A 261 -1.78 4.67 -6.86
N SER A 262 -1.80 3.88 -5.78
CA SER A 262 -1.24 4.28 -4.48
C SER A 262 0.18 3.72 -4.34
N PRO A 263 1.23 4.56 -4.17
CA PRO A 263 2.61 4.09 -4.12
C PRO A 263 2.89 3.28 -2.85
N GLN A 264 3.68 2.20 -3.00
CA GLN A 264 4.06 1.32 -1.90
C GLN A 264 5.36 1.77 -1.23
N GLY A 265 6.22 2.53 -1.94
CA GLY A 265 7.53 2.95 -1.45
C GLY A 265 8.59 1.84 -1.43
N VAL A 266 8.25 0.68 -1.97
CA VAL A 266 9.10 -0.50 -2.17
C VAL A 266 8.53 -1.28 -3.35
N ILE A 267 9.37 -1.95 -4.14
CA ILE A 267 8.93 -2.79 -5.26
C ILE A 267 8.32 -4.09 -4.71
N ASN A 268 7.10 -3.99 -4.17
CA ASN A 268 6.30 -5.10 -3.65
C ASN A 268 4.84 -4.67 -3.46
N MET A 269 3.91 -5.22 -4.24
CA MET A 269 2.48 -4.93 -4.10
C MET A 269 1.84 -5.60 -2.88
N HIS A 270 2.44 -6.62 -2.28
CA HIS A 270 1.90 -7.34 -1.12
C HIS A 270 2.21 -6.62 0.21
N TYR A 271 1.92 -5.32 0.22
CA TYR A 271 1.93 -4.41 1.37
C TYR A 271 0.51 -3.82 1.55
N PRO A 272 -0.53 -4.61 1.93
CA PRO A 272 -1.91 -4.14 1.95
C PRO A 272 -2.17 -2.89 2.81
N GLU A 273 -1.36 -2.70 3.85
CA GLU A 273 -1.33 -1.50 4.67
C GLU A 273 -0.95 -0.21 3.91
N ARG A 274 -0.50 -0.32 2.66
CA ARG A 274 -0.08 0.79 1.80
C ARG A 274 -0.96 0.99 0.56
N TRP A 275 -1.93 0.11 0.34
CA TRP A 275 -2.95 0.26 -0.70
C TRP A 275 -3.82 1.50 -0.51
N GLY A 276 -4.58 1.91 -1.53
CA GLY A 276 -5.53 3.00 -1.35
C GLY A 276 -6.73 2.59 -0.49
N TYR A 277 -7.51 3.57 -0.05
CA TYR A 277 -8.80 3.34 0.61
C TYR A 277 -9.95 3.40 -0.40
N LEU A 278 -10.87 2.45 -0.32
CA LEU A 278 -12.14 2.46 -1.05
C LEU A 278 -13.29 2.67 -0.06
N GLN A 279 -14.04 3.76 -0.17
CA GLN A 279 -15.20 4.02 0.68
C GLN A 279 -16.50 3.86 -0.11
N PHE A 280 -17.36 2.94 0.31
CA PHE A 280 -18.65 2.67 -0.33
C PHE A 280 -19.67 3.73 0.03
N THR A 281 -20.37 4.30 -0.96
CA THR A 281 -21.46 5.24 -0.72
C THR A 281 -22.60 5.09 -1.72
N ARG A 282 -23.83 5.31 -1.23
CA ARG A 282 -25.06 5.50 -2.00
C ARG A 282 -25.42 6.97 -2.16
N GLN A 283 -24.66 7.86 -1.51
CA GLN A 283 -24.93 9.30 -1.48
C GLN A 283 -23.97 10.03 -2.42
N ALA A 284 -24.54 10.78 -3.36
CA ALA A 284 -23.76 11.61 -4.27
C ALA A 284 -23.01 12.70 -3.50
N GLY A 285 -21.74 12.91 -3.84
CA GLY A 285 -20.91 13.97 -3.25
C GLY A 285 -20.39 13.69 -1.83
N THR A 286 -20.53 12.48 -1.31
CA THR A 286 -19.93 12.07 -0.03
C THR A 286 -18.41 12.28 -0.05
N PRO A 287 -17.82 13.07 0.86
CA PRO A 287 -16.38 13.20 0.96
C PRO A 287 -15.75 11.97 1.62
N PHE A 288 -14.52 11.65 1.22
CA PHE A 288 -13.72 10.68 1.97
C PHE A 288 -13.36 11.23 3.34
N GLN A 289 -13.45 10.39 4.38
CA GLN A 289 -13.02 10.73 5.74
C GLN A 289 -12.16 9.61 6.30
N LEU A 290 -10.90 9.91 6.59
CA LEU A 290 -9.98 8.96 7.21
C LEU A 290 -10.32 8.82 8.70
N PRO A 291 -10.84 7.66 9.15
CA PRO A 291 -11.20 7.50 10.55
C PRO A 291 -9.96 7.55 11.43
N TYR A 292 -10.14 8.01 12.67
CA TYR A 292 -9.05 8.19 13.63
C TYR A 292 -8.21 6.92 13.82
N ALA A 293 -8.85 5.75 13.80
CA ALA A 293 -8.18 4.46 13.88
C ALA A 293 -7.08 4.26 12.81
N GLU A 294 -7.33 4.70 11.58
CA GLU A 294 -6.33 4.59 10.50
C GLU A 294 -5.17 5.58 10.67
N GLN A 295 -5.38 6.69 11.39
CA GLN A 295 -4.29 7.61 11.74
C GLN A 295 -3.36 7.01 12.81
N GLN A 296 -3.87 6.06 13.61
CA GLN A 296 -3.10 5.35 14.62
C GLN A 296 -2.27 4.19 14.04
N LYS A 297 -2.77 3.50 13.00
CA LYS A 297 -2.11 2.33 12.40
C LYS A 297 -0.65 2.54 11.95
N PRO A 298 -0.22 3.71 11.40
CA PRO A 298 1.18 3.94 11.06
C PRO A 298 2.16 3.69 12.22
N TYR A 299 1.78 3.95 13.46
CA TYR A 299 2.65 3.69 14.62
C TYR A 299 2.76 2.20 14.95
N LEU A 300 1.70 1.42 14.72
CA LEU A 300 1.75 -0.04 14.83
C LEU A 300 2.62 -0.64 13.72
N TRP A 301 2.50 -0.13 12.49
CA TRP A 301 3.36 -0.55 11.38
C TRP A 301 4.82 -0.16 11.59
N LEU A 302 5.08 0.97 12.25
CA LEU A 302 6.44 1.34 12.66
C LEU A 302 7.02 0.35 13.68
N VAL A 303 6.22 -0.11 14.65
CA VAL A 303 6.64 -1.22 15.54
C VAL A 303 6.94 -2.47 14.72
N TYR A 304 6.05 -2.86 13.81
CA TYR A 304 6.22 -4.05 12.98
C TYR A 304 7.50 -4.00 12.14
N TYR A 305 7.74 -2.93 11.37
CA TYR A 305 8.93 -2.86 10.52
C TYR A 305 10.22 -2.82 11.34
N ARG A 306 10.23 -2.13 12.48
CA ARG A 306 11.40 -2.14 13.37
C ARG A 306 11.59 -3.50 14.05
N GLN A 307 10.52 -4.24 14.33
CA GLN A 307 10.62 -5.63 14.79
C GLN A 307 11.24 -6.54 13.73
N GLN A 308 10.86 -6.41 12.45
CA GLN A 308 11.46 -7.20 11.37
C GLN A 308 12.96 -6.87 11.20
N GLN A 309 13.33 -5.58 11.26
CA GLN A 309 14.74 -5.16 11.23
C GLN A 309 15.52 -5.71 12.43
N TYR A 310 14.94 -5.62 13.64
CA TYR A 310 15.54 -6.12 14.87
C TYR A 310 15.74 -7.64 14.81
N LEU A 311 14.74 -8.39 14.33
CA LEU A 311 14.81 -9.83 14.13
C LEU A 311 15.95 -10.21 13.18
N ALA A 312 16.08 -9.51 12.05
CA ALA A 312 17.16 -9.77 11.09
C ALA A 312 18.55 -9.58 11.72
N GLN A 313 18.72 -8.57 12.58
CA GLN A 313 20.00 -8.22 13.20
C GLN A 313 20.34 -9.07 14.44
N HIS A 314 19.33 -9.44 15.23
CA HIS A 314 19.52 -10.03 16.55
C HIS A 314 19.02 -11.47 16.66
N GLN A 315 18.37 -12.00 15.61
CA GLN A 315 17.79 -13.36 15.57
C GLN A 315 16.74 -13.60 16.67
N ARG A 316 16.13 -12.51 17.16
CA ARG A 316 14.98 -12.50 18.09
C ARG A 316 14.18 -11.21 17.89
N TYR A 317 12.92 -11.18 18.31
CA TYR A 317 12.19 -9.92 18.44
C TYR A 317 12.67 -9.09 19.64
N ALA A 318 12.50 -7.77 19.52
CA ALA A 318 12.63 -6.85 20.63
C ALA A 318 11.51 -7.09 21.63
N THR A 319 11.84 -7.03 22.93
CA THR A 319 10.90 -7.25 24.02
C THR A 319 10.37 -5.95 24.62
N THR A 320 10.98 -4.82 24.27
CA THR A 320 10.59 -3.48 24.74
C THR A 320 10.54 -2.47 23.60
N LEU A 321 9.72 -1.43 23.74
CA LEU A 321 9.69 -0.31 22.77
C LEU A 321 11.02 0.45 22.72
N ALA A 322 11.78 0.46 23.83
CA ALA A 322 13.09 1.10 23.90
C ALA A 322 14.13 0.41 23.00
N GLU A 323 14.12 -0.93 22.92
CA GLU A 323 14.96 -1.68 21.97
C GLU A 323 14.63 -1.34 20.51
N LEU A 324 13.39 -0.93 20.24
CA LEU A 324 12.95 -0.43 18.94
C LEU A 324 13.14 1.07 18.78
N ALA A 325 13.74 1.79 19.74
CA ALA A 325 13.85 3.25 19.76
C ALA A 325 12.50 3.97 19.57
N LEU A 326 11.42 3.45 20.17
CA LEU A 326 10.08 4.02 20.10
C LEU A 326 9.62 4.52 21.48
N PRO A 327 8.95 5.68 21.55
CA PRO A 327 8.35 6.14 22.79
C PRO A 327 7.09 5.31 23.11
N PRO A 328 6.72 5.15 24.40
CA PRO A 328 5.47 4.51 24.80
C PRO A 328 4.24 5.39 24.53
N GLN A 329 4.44 6.64 24.14
CA GLN A 329 3.38 7.61 23.88
C GLN A 329 3.65 8.37 22.60
N VAL A 330 2.59 8.55 21.81
CA VAL A 330 2.61 9.39 20.60
C VAL A 330 1.38 10.30 20.59
N THR A 331 1.52 11.51 20.07
CA THR A 331 0.44 12.50 20.03
C THR A 331 -0.06 12.65 18.61
N LEU A 332 -1.36 12.47 18.41
CA LEU A 332 -2.08 12.68 17.15
C LEU A 332 -3.06 13.84 17.34
N GLY A 333 -2.71 15.03 16.83
CA GLY A 333 -3.46 16.24 17.08
C GLY A 333 -3.50 16.58 18.57
N ALA A 334 -4.70 16.62 19.17
CA ALA A 334 -4.90 16.86 20.60
C ALA A 334 -4.96 15.57 21.45
N GLN A 335 -4.89 14.40 20.80
CA GLN A 335 -5.08 13.11 21.47
C GLN A 335 -3.75 12.43 21.76
N VAL A 336 -3.56 12.00 23.02
CA VAL A 336 -2.42 11.20 23.44
C VAL A 336 -2.76 9.72 23.24
N ASN A 337 -1.88 9.01 22.56
CA ASN A 337 -2.00 7.59 22.29
C ASN A 337 -0.95 6.81 23.09
N GLN A 338 -1.36 5.74 23.76
CA GLN A 338 -0.44 4.82 24.42
C GLN A 338 -0.10 3.67 23.48
N LEU A 339 1.18 3.50 23.21
CA LEU A 339 1.74 2.36 22.49
C LEU A 339 2.23 1.34 23.51
N GLN A 340 1.82 0.08 23.35
CA GLN A 340 2.26 -1.02 24.20
C GLN A 340 2.78 -2.16 23.34
N LEU A 341 3.78 -2.88 23.85
CA LEU A 341 4.39 -4.04 23.21
C LEU A 341 4.36 -5.21 24.20
N ALA A 342 3.70 -6.30 23.81
CA ALA A 342 3.78 -7.58 24.47
C ALA A 342 4.61 -8.51 23.58
N ALA A 343 5.80 -8.91 24.00
CA ALA A 343 6.73 -9.63 23.15
C ALA A 343 7.58 -10.64 23.91
N THR A 344 7.99 -11.68 23.19
CA THR A 344 9.02 -12.66 23.56
C THR A 344 10.10 -12.65 22.47
N ALA A 345 11.10 -13.53 22.56
CA ALA A 345 12.09 -13.66 21.50
C ALA A 345 11.51 -14.13 20.14
N SER A 346 10.35 -14.80 20.12
CA SER A 346 9.80 -15.46 18.92
C SER A 346 8.44 -14.95 18.45
N GLN A 347 7.77 -14.09 19.22
CA GLN A 347 6.48 -13.50 18.85
C GLN A 347 6.28 -12.14 19.53
N PHE A 348 5.47 -11.28 18.91
CA PHE A 348 5.06 -10.01 19.48
C PHE A 348 3.62 -9.62 19.10
N ALA A 349 3.02 -8.78 19.92
CA ALA A 349 1.84 -8.00 19.58
C ALA A 349 2.02 -6.58 20.10
N ALA A 350 1.63 -5.60 19.28
CA ALA A 350 1.61 -4.20 19.63
C ALA A 350 0.17 -3.71 19.69
N THR A 351 -0.13 -2.80 20.62
CA THR A 351 -1.43 -2.14 20.70
C THR A 351 -1.28 -0.64 20.81
N ILE A 352 -2.21 0.10 20.20
CA ILE A 352 -2.34 1.55 20.35
C ILE A 352 -3.74 1.88 20.87
N THR A 353 -3.78 2.72 21.91
CA THR A 353 -5.00 3.10 22.63
C THR A 353 -5.10 4.60 22.78
N ALA A 354 -6.32 5.15 22.71
CA ALA A 354 -6.60 6.55 22.99
C ALA A 354 -7.95 6.67 23.72
N ALA A 355 -8.11 7.72 24.53
CA ALA A 355 -9.34 7.93 25.28
C ALA A 355 -10.54 8.08 24.34
N GLY A 356 -11.63 7.33 24.59
CA GLY A 356 -12.84 7.36 23.79
C GLY A 356 -12.76 6.66 22.42
N HIS A 357 -11.67 5.96 22.13
CA HIS A 357 -11.47 5.21 20.88
C HIS A 357 -11.20 3.73 21.17
N PRO A 358 -11.59 2.82 20.26
CA PRO A 358 -11.29 1.40 20.41
C PRO A 358 -9.77 1.16 20.34
N THR A 359 -9.32 0.09 20.97
CA THR A 359 -7.91 -0.32 20.90
C THR A 359 -7.64 -1.00 19.57
N ILE A 360 -6.54 -0.65 18.91
CA ILE A 360 -6.08 -1.36 17.70
C ILE A 360 -4.87 -2.21 18.08
N ARG A 361 -4.85 -3.45 17.59
CA ARG A 361 -3.78 -4.42 17.77
C ARG A 361 -3.16 -4.75 16.42
N LEU A 362 -1.83 -4.96 16.41
CA LEU A 362 -1.09 -5.59 15.32
C LEU A 362 -0.24 -6.73 15.89
N ASN A 363 -0.19 -7.89 15.23
CA ASN A 363 0.64 -9.02 15.66
C ASN A 363 1.93 -9.19 14.82
N GLN A 364 2.74 -10.19 15.11
CA GLN A 364 3.98 -10.48 14.41
C GLN A 364 3.84 -10.86 12.94
N GLU A 365 2.63 -11.24 12.51
CA GLU A 365 2.29 -11.53 11.12
C GLU A 365 1.73 -10.31 10.39
N GLY A 366 1.62 -9.16 11.06
CA GLY A 366 1.05 -7.93 10.51
C GLY A 366 -0.48 -7.88 10.55
N LEU A 367 -1.16 -8.89 11.11
CA LEU A 367 -2.63 -8.90 11.20
C LEU A 367 -3.11 -7.75 12.10
N VAL A 368 -3.98 -6.90 11.56
CA VAL A 368 -4.53 -5.74 12.25
C VAL A 368 -5.93 -6.03 12.76
N GLN A 369 -6.20 -5.74 14.03
CA GLN A 369 -7.51 -5.99 14.64
C GLN A 369 -7.97 -4.78 15.45
N THR A 370 -9.24 -4.43 15.31
CA THR A 370 -9.90 -3.51 16.25
C THR A 370 -10.48 -4.33 17.39
N LEU A 371 -9.96 -4.16 18.60
CA LEU A 371 -10.42 -4.89 19.77
C LEU A 371 -11.76 -4.31 20.24
N LYS A 372 -12.70 -5.20 20.56
CA LYS A 372 -13.95 -4.80 21.22
C LYS A 372 -13.61 -4.27 22.62
N PRO A 373 -14.22 -3.16 23.05
CA PRO A 373 -13.96 -2.54 24.34
C PRO A 373 -14.31 -3.45 25.53
#